data_AF-A0A7V8GB56-F1
#
_entry.id   AF-A0A7V8GB56-F1
#
_cell.length_a   1.000
_cell.length_b   1.000
_cell.length_c   1.000
_cell.angle_alpha   90.00
_cell.angle_beta   90.00
_cell.angle_gamma   90.00
#
_symmetry.space_group_name_H-M   'P 1'
#
loop_
_entity.id
_entity.type
_entity.pdbx_description
1 polymer ?
#
loop_
_entity_poly.entity_id
_entity_poly.type
_entity_poly.pdbx_seq_one_letter_code
_entity_poly.pdbx_strand_id
1 'polypeptide(L)'
;MSDLPSQKSWLERATTAVGIAGSLVTVALTAWNAQTKQQIDQREADLKMQTAALDAELRRRSTSVEESKERVERYKWVYGLVPELSAADGSKRNAALAMVRLALSKEEAEGLLAGLQQSPDEQVRKAAAQGVATIANIENAELVRLVSQVNAAGADERRRATGRLQRDFNDSAEAISLALKLLDASQVDKLSPSGLINVLYFLSRTDPRAWTPTEIAAANRVLPGVRARNAGPQTQAELGRVEDTVKAAGRQ
;
A
#
# COMPACT_ATOMS: atom_id res chain seq x y z
N MET A 1 41.25 100.02 31.16
CA MET A 1 41.39 98.62 30.70
C MET A 1 39.99 98.06 30.59
N SER A 2 39.54 97.84 29.36
CA SER A 2 38.26 97.24 29.02
C SER A 2 38.43 95.72 28.96
N ASP A 3 37.76 94.99 29.85
CA ASP A 3 37.61 93.54 29.72
C ASP A 3 36.43 93.23 28.78
N LEU A 4 36.73 92.49 27.71
CA LEU A 4 35.76 91.82 26.84
C LEU A 4 35.48 90.43 27.40
N PRO A 5 34.21 90.05 27.55
CA PRO A 5 33.81 88.70 27.18
C PRO A 5 32.53 88.76 26.33
N SER A 6 32.43 88.09 25.19
CA SER A 6 31.64 86.85 25.13
C SER A 6 31.50 86.26 23.71
N GLN A 7 32.17 86.82 22.69
CA GLN A 7 31.87 86.45 21.30
C GLN A 7 32.25 85.02 20.91
N LYS A 8 33.21 84.37 21.59
CA LYS A 8 33.53 82.94 21.32
C LYS A 8 32.43 81.99 21.80
N SER A 9 31.67 82.36 22.83
CA SER A 9 30.70 81.47 23.50
C SER A 9 29.43 81.20 22.68
N TRP A 10 28.93 82.18 21.93
CA TRP A 10 27.66 82.04 21.19
C TRP A 10 27.83 81.26 19.88
N LEU A 11 28.95 81.43 19.19
CA LEU A 11 29.28 80.66 17.98
C LEU A 11 29.51 79.19 18.31
N GLU A 12 30.25 78.89 19.39
CA GLU A 12 30.43 77.52 19.87
C GLU A 12 29.10 76.86 20.27
N ARG A 13 28.20 77.62 20.91
CA ARG A 13 26.84 77.15 21.23
C ARG A 13 25.99 76.88 19.99
N ALA A 14 26.06 77.74 18.97
CA ALA A 14 25.32 77.58 17.73
C ALA A 14 25.83 76.39 16.90
N THR A 15 27.15 76.22 16.75
CA THR A 15 27.72 75.06 16.03
C THR A 15 27.45 73.75 16.77
N THR A 16 27.46 73.77 18.10
CA THR A 16 27.10 72.59 18.91
C THR A 16 25.62 72.26 18.79
N ALA A 17 24.73 73.26 18.81
CA ALA A 17 23.29 73.05 18.63
C ALA A 17 22.94 72.50 17.24
N VAL A 18 23.59 73.01 16.18
CA VAL A 18 23.42 72.49 14.80
C VAL A 18 23.97 71.07 14.67
N GLY A 19 25.11 70.76 15.29
CA GLY A 19 25.66 69.41 15.33
C GLY A 19 24.77 68.41 16.06
N ILE A 20 24.22 68.80 17.22
CA ILE A 20 23.25 68.00 17.98
C ILE A 20 21.98 67.77 17.16
N ALA A 21 21.43 68.82 16.54
CA ALA A 21 20.24 68.70 15.68
C ALA A 21 20.49 67.77 14.47
N GLY A 22 21.63 67.90 13.79
CA GLY A 22 22.01 67.01 12.68
C GLY A 22 22.18 65.55 13.12
N SER A 23 22.73 65.31 14.31
CA SER A 23 22.84 63.96 14.88
C SER A 23 21.47 63.36 15.22
N LEU A 24 20.54 64.16 15.76
CA LEU A 24 19.17 63.72 16.08
C LEU A 24 18.37 63.37 14.82
N VAL A 25 18.49 64.17 13.76
CA VAL A 25 17.85 63.89 12.46
C VAL A 25 18.41 62.60 11.86
N THR A 26 19.71 62.38 11.97
CA THR A 26 20.37 61.15 11.48
C THR A 26 19.92 59.91 12.26
N VAL A 27 19.84 60.01 13.59
CA VAL A 27 19.32 58.94 14.45
C VAL A 27 17.86 58.64 14.14
N ALA A 28 17.03 59.68 13.94
CA ALA A 28 15.62 59.52 13.57
C ALA A 28 15.44 58.84 12.20
N LEU A 29 16.21 59.26 11.19
CA LEU A 29 16.21 58.64 9.86
C LEU A 29 16.71 57.18 9.89
N THR A 30 17.71 56.90 10.73
CA THR A 30 18.23 55.53 10.91
C THR A 30 17.20 54.63 11.57
N ALA A 31 16.51 55.13 12.61
CA ALA A 31 15.42 54.41 13.27
C ALA A 31 14.23 54.18 12.32
N TRP A 32 13.84 55.21 11.55
CA TRP A 32 12.78 55.10 10.56
C TRP A 32 13.12 54.11 9.44
N ASN A 33 14.34 54.15 8.91
CA ASN A 33 14.80 53.19 7.90
C ASN A 33 14.87 51.77 8.44
N ALA A 34 15.35 51.58 9.67
CA ALA A 34 15.39 50.27 10.32
C ALA A 34 13.98 49.71 10.51
N GLN A 35 13.03 50.53 10.97
CA GLN A 35 11.63 50.14 11.13
C GLN A 35 10.95 49.83 9.79
N THR A 36 11.20 50.64 8.76
CA THR A 36 10.67 50.43 7.41
C THR A 36 11.23 49.15 6.79
N LYS A 37 12.52 48.90 6.96
CA LYS A 37 13.18 47.67 6.50
C LYS A 37 12.61 46.43 7.19
N GLN A 38 12.40 46.49 8.50
CA GLN A 38 11.79 45.39 9.25
C GLN A 38 10.37 45.07 8.76
N GLN A 39 9.56 46.09 8.44
CA GLN A 39 8.22 45.90 7.87
C GLN A 39 8.27 45.29 6.47
N ILE A 40 9.24 45.68 5.64
CA ILE A 40 9.44 45.11 4.30
C ILE A 40 9.87 43.65 4.40
N ASP A 41 10.86 43.34 5.24
CA ASP A 41 11.38 41.98 5.41
C ASP A 41 10.30 41.02 5.93
N GLN A 42 9.43 41.49 6.85
CA GLN A 42 8.27 40.73 7.32
C GLN A 42 7.26 40.46 6.21
N ARG A 43 6.91 41.49 5.42
CA ARG A 43 5.99 41.31 4.27
C ARG A 43 6.56 40.40 3.20
N GLU A 44 7.87 40.48 2.92
CA GLU A 44 8.54 39.57 1.99
C GLU A 44 8.54 38.13 2.50
N ALA A 45 8.77 37.91 3.80
CA ALA A 45 8.71 36.59 4.41
C ALA A 45 7.29 36.01 4.33
N ASP A 46 6.26 36.81 4.64
CA ASP A 46 4.86 36.40 4.55
C ASP A 46 4.44 36.08 3.10
N LEU A 47 4.88 36.88 2.13
CA LEU A 47 4.64 36.62 0.70
C LEU A 47 5.35 35.35 0.23
N LYS A 48 6.59 35.10 0.67
CA LYS A 48 7.31 33.85 0.38
C LYS A 48 6.61 32.63 0.98
N MET A 49 6.10 32.75 2.20
CA MET A 49 5.35 31.68 2.84
C MET A 49 4.02 31.41 2.13
N GLN A 50 3.26 32.44 1.75
CA GLN A 50 2.01 32.28 1.00
C GLN A 50 2.23 31.69 -0.39
N THR A 51 3.25 32.14 -1.12
CA THR A 51 3.57 31.60 -2.46
C THR A 51 4.03 30.15 -2.38
N ALA A 52 4.88 29.79 -1.41
CA ALA A 52 5.28 28.41 -1.19
C ALA A 52 4.11 27.50 -0.81
N ALA A 53 3.18 27.98 0.02
CA ALA A 53 1.97 27.24 0.39
C ALA A 53 1.03 27.05 -0.81
N LEU A 54 0.86 28.09 -1.65
CA LEU A 54 0.05 28.01 -2.86
C LEU A 54 0.67 27.05 -3.89
N ASP A 55 1.98 27.08 -4.07
CA ASP A 55 2.70 26.17 -4.96
C ASP A 55 2.57 24.71 -4.51
N ALA A 56 2.65 24.46 -3.20
CA ALA A 56 2.44 23.12 -2.65
C ALA A 56 1.01 22.62 -2.90
N GLU A 57 0.01 23.48 -2.71
CA GLU A 57 -1.39 23.15 -2.96
C GLU A 57 -1.67 22.94 -4.46
N LEU A 58 -1.12 23.78 -5.34
CA LEU A 58 -1.24 23.62 -6.80
C LEU A 58 -0.60 22.32 -7.27
N ARG A 59 0.57 21.95 -6.76
CA ARG A 59 1.21 20.67 -7.06
C ARG A 59 0.34 19.51 -6.61
N ARG A 60 -0.20 19.55 -5.38
CA ARG A 60 -1.09 18.52 -4.85
C ARG A 60 -2.33 18.34 -5.71
N ARG A 61 -2.99 19.45 -6.11
CA ARG A 61 -4.14 19.41 -7.01
C ARG A 61 -3.77 18.89 -8.39
N SER A 62 -2.64 19.32 -8.94
CA SER A 62 -2.13 18.83 -10.23
C SER A 62 -1.92 17.32 -10.21
N THR A 63 -1.28 16.79 -9.17
CA THR A 63 -1.08 15.34 -9.00
C THR A 63 -2.42 14.61 -8.92
N SER A 64 -3.36 15.09 -8.11
CA SER A 64 -4.68 14.47 -7.98
C SER A 64 -5.49 14.50 -9.28
N VAL A 65 -5.38 15.58 -10.06
CA VAL A 65 -5.99 15.69 -11.38
C VAL A 65 -5.37 14.68 -12.34
N GLU A 66 -4.05 14.54 -12.34
CA GLU A 66 -3.36 13.61 -13.24
C GLU A 66 -3.68 12.15 -12.90
N GLU A 67 -3.66 11.79 -11.61
CA GLU A 67 -4.12 10.48 -11.13
C GLU A 67 -5.57 10.18 -11.52
N SER A 68 -6.43 11.21 -11.49
CA SER A 68 -7.82 11.08 -11.91
C SER A 68 -7.97 10.92 -13.42
N LYS A 69 -7.15 11.62 -14.23
CA LYS A 69 -7.11 11.42 -15.69
C LYS A 69 -6.63 10.02 -16.03
N GLU A 70 -5.55 9.55 -15.41
CA GLU A 70 -5.05 8.19 -15.62
C GLU A 70 -6.13 7.15 -15.30
N ARG A 71 -6.83 7.30 -14.18
CA ARG A 71 -7.94 6.42 -13.79
C ARG A 71 -9.08 6.42 -14.81
N VAL A 72 -9.46 7.60 -15.33
CA VAL A 72 -10.49 7.72 -16.37
C VAL A 72 -10.04 7.05 -17.67
N GLU A 73 -8.80 7.23 -18.10
CA GLU A 73 -8.28 6.57 -19.30
C GLU A 73 -8.23 5.05 -19.14
N ARG A 74 -7.85 4.54 -17.95
CA ARG A 74 -7.95 3.10 -17.65
C ARG A 74 -9.39 2.60 -17.78
N TYR A 75 -10.37 3.29 -17.22
CA TYR A 75 -11.77 2.89 -17.30
C TYR A 75 -12.31 2.94 -18.73
N LYS A 76 -11.96 3.97 -19.52
CA LYS A 76 -12.32 4.04 -20.94
C LYS A 76 -11.74 2.88 -21.73
N TRP A 77 -10.48 2.55 -21.49
CA TRP A 77 -9.83 1.41 -22.12
C TRP A 77 -10.52 0.10 -21.76
N VAL A 78 -10.82 -0.12 -20.47
CA VAL A 78 -11.57 -1.31 -20.00
C VAL A 78 -12.97 -1.37 -20.63
N TYR A 79 -13.67 -0.24 -20.74
CA TYR A 79 -14.97 -0.19 -21.40
C TYR A 79 -14.88 -0.65 -22.87
N GLY A 80 -13.79 -0.30 -23.56
CA GLY A 80 -13.50 -0.79 -24.90
C GLY A 80 -13.32 -2.32 -25.00
N LEU A 81 -13.02 -3.01 -23.89
CA LEU A 81 -12.89 -4.47 -23.85
C LEU A 81 -14.21 -5.19 -23.58
N VAL A 82 -15.27 -4.49 -23.13
CA VAL A 82 -16.57 -5.11 -22.80
C VAL A 82 -17.16 -5.91 -23.98
N PRO A 83 -17.11 -5.46 -25.24
CA PRO A 83 -17.58 -6.25 -26.38
C PRO A 83 -16.79 -7.56 -26.59
N GLU A 84 -15.50 -7.58 -26.25
CA GLU A 84 -14.66 -8.77 -26.36
C GLU A 84 -14.96 -9.79 -25.25
N LEU A 85 -15.56 -9.35 -24.13
CA LEU A 85 -16.01 -10.26 -23.08
C LEU A 85 -17.14 -11.16 -23.56
N SER A 86 -18.01 -10.70 -24.47
CA SER A 86 -19.08 -11.49 -25.08
C SER A 86 -18.66 -12.20 -26.37
N ALA A 87 -17.38 -12.15 -26.74
CA ALA A 87 -16.87 -12.84 -27.93
C ALA A 87 -17.14 -14.36 -27.85
N ALA A 88 -17.48 -14.95 -29.01
CA ALA A 88 -17.66 -16.41 -29.12
C ALA A 88 -16.35 -17.18 -28.86
N ASP A 89 -15.22 -16.58 -29.26
CA ASP A 89 -13.88 -17.12 -29.06
C ASP A 89 -13.46 -17.04 -27.58
N GLY A 90 -13.26 -18.20 -26.95
CA GLY A 90 -12.80 -18.30 -25.57
C GLY A 90 -11.42 -17.70 -25.32
N SER A 91 -10.51 -17.72 -26.29
CA SER A 91 -9.17 -17.15 -26.13
C SER A 91 -9.22 -15.62 -26.08
N LYS A 92 -10.00 -14.99 -26.96
CA LYS A 92 -10.18 -13.52 -26.96
C LYS A 92 -10.86 -13.04 -25.70
N ARG A 93 -11.93 -13.72 -25.27
CA ARG A 93 -12.62 -13.45 -24.01
C ARG A 93 -11.69 -13.56 -22.81
N ASN A 94 -10.87 -14.62 -22.73
CA ASN A 94 -9.92 -14.80 -21.63
C ASN A 94 -8.82 -13.73 -21.61
N ALA A 95 -8.32 -13.32 -22.79
CA ALA A 95 -7.36 -12.23 -22.90
C ALA A 95 -7.97 -10.88 -22.45
N ALA A 96 -9.20 -10.59 -22.86
CA ALA A 96 -9.93 -9.39 -22.42
C ALA A 96 -10.13 -9.39 -20.90
N LEU A 97 -10.49 -10.53 -20.30
CA LEU A 97 -10.60 -10.67 -18.84
C LEU A 97 -9.27 -10.45 -18.12
N ALA A 98 -8.17 -11.01 -18.62
CA ALA A 98 -6.84 -10.78 -18.04
C ALA A 98 -6.43 -9.30 -18.09
N MET A 99 -6.78 -8.62 -19.17
CA MET A 99 -6.57 -7.18 -19.35
C MET A 99 -7.41 -6.33 -18.38
N VAL A 100 -8.67 -6.70 -18.15
CA VAL A 100 -9.53 -6.07 -17.13
C VAL A 100 -8.91 -6.20 -15.74
N ARG A 101 -8.40 -7.39 -15.37
CA ARG A 101 -7.73 -7.59 -14.07
C ARG A 101 -6.44 -6.78 -13.92
N LEU A 102 -5.72 -6.53 -15.02
CA LEU A 102 -4.47 -5.78 -14.97
C LEU A 102 -4.71 -4.27 -14.82
N ALA A 103 -5.79 -3.76 -15.40
CA ALA A 103 -6.11 -2.34 -15.41
C ALA A 103 -6.94 -1.88 -14.20
N LEU A 104 -7.67 -2.79 -13.54
CA LEU A 104 -8.54 -2.50 -12.41
C LEU A 104 -8.01 -3.12 -11.12
N SER A 105 -8.38 -2.55 -9.97
CA SER A 105 -8.28 -3.23 -8.68
C SER A 105 -9.21 -4.46 -8.63
N LYS A 106 -9.02 -5.32 -7.62
CA LYS A 106 -9.90 -6.49 -7.42
C LYS A 106 -11.35 -6.05 -7.24
N GLU A 107 -11.57 -5.06 -6.39
CA GLU A 107 -12.90 -4.52 -6.05
C GLU A 107 -13.56 -3.86 -7.27
N GLU A 108 -12.79 -3.13 -8.08
CA GLU A 108 -13.27 -2.50 -9.31
C GLU A 108 -13.67 -3.55 -10.37
N ALA A 109 -12.85 -4.61 -10.53
CA ALA A 109 -13.14 -5.70 -11.45
C ALA A 109 -14.37 -6.51 -11.02
N GLU A 110 -14.50 -6.81 -9.72
CA GLU A 110 -15.67 -7.48 -9.15
C GLU A 110 -16.94 -6.63 -9.33
N GLY A 111 -16.86 -5.32 -9.06
CA GLY A 111 -17.97 -4.38 -9.27
C GLY A 111 -18.41 -4.28 -10.72
N LEU A 112 -17.46 -4.21 -11.67
CA LEU A 112 -17.75 -4.24 -13.11
C LEU A 112 -18.48 -5.53 -13.50
N LEU A 113 -17.96 -6.69 -13.11
CA LEU A 113 -18.55 -7.97 -13.47
C LEU A 113 -19.93 -8.17 -12.84
N ALA A 114 -20.13 -7.74 -11.59
CA ALA A 114 -21.44 -7.75 -10.94
C ALA A 114 -22.46 -6.87 -11.69
N GLY A 115 -22.05 -5.69 -12.17
CA GLY A 115 -22.89 -4.84 -13.01
C GLY A 115 -23.24 -5.49 -14.35
N LEU A 116 -22.27 -6.13 -15.01
CA LEU A 116 -22.51 -6.83 -16.28
C LEU A 116 -23.44 -8.05 -16.12
N GLN A 117 -23.45 -8.72 -14.97
CA GLN A 117 -24.41 -9.80 -14.66
C GLN A 117 -25.87 -9.31 -14.59
N GLN A 118 -26.10 -8.02 -14.37
CA GLN A 118 -27.44 -7.41 -14.38
C GLN A 118 -27.85 -6.89 -15.77
N SER A 119 -26.98 -7.01 -16.78
CA SER A 119 -27.27 -6.56 -18.15
C SER A 119 -28.55 -7.21 -18.70
N PRO A 120 -29.40 -6.51 -19.47
CA PRO A 120 -30.53 -7.12 -20.16
C PRO A 120 -30.10 -8.09 -21.27
N ASP A 121 -28.86 -7.97 -21.76
CA ASP A 121 -28.30 -8.86 -22.79
C ASP A 121 -27.80 -10.18 -22.18
N GLU A 122 -28.38 -11.30 -22.62
CA GLU A 122 -28.05 -12.65 -22.17
C GLU A 122 -26.60 -13.06 -22.47
N GLN A 123 -26.03 -12.61 -23.59
CA GLN A 123 -24.63 -12.90 -23.93
C GLN A 123 -23.68 -12.18 -22.97
N VAL A 124 -24.00 -10.93 -22.63
CA VAL A 124 -23.22 -10.13 -21.66
C VAL A 124 -23.31 -10.73 -20.26
N ARG A 125 -24.50 -11.17 -19.82
CA ARG A 125 -24.65 -11.85 -18.52
C ARG A 125 -23.84 -13.14 -18.43
N LYS A 126 -23.92 -13.99 -19.46
CA LYS A 126 -23.16 -15.24 -19.53
C LYS A 126 -21.65 -15.00 -19.55
N ALA A 127 -21.21 -14.02 -20.32
CA ALA A 127 -19.82 -13.59 -20.35
C ALA A 127 -19.33 -13.12 -18.98
N ALA A 128 -20.12 -12.34 -18.26
CA ALA A 128 -19.78 -11.86 -16.92
C ALA A 128 -19.69 -13.01 -15.90
N ALA A 129 -20.64 -13.95 -15.92
CA ALA A 129 -20.61 -15.14 -15.06
C ALA A 129 -19.39 -16.05 -15.37
N GLN A 130 -19.08 -16.26 -16.66
CA GLN A 130 -17.88 -16.98 -17.09
C GLN A 130 -16.59 -16.23 -16.72
N GLY A 131 -16.61 -14.90 -16.74
CA GLY A 131 -15.52 -14.04 -16.32
C GLY A 131 -15.19 -14.22 -14.84
N VAL A 132 -16.20 -14.18 -13.98
CA VAL A 132 -16.05 -14.47 -12.54
C VAL A 132 -15.48 -15.88 -12.33
N ALA A 133 -16.02 -16.89 -13.01
CA ALA A 133 -15.50 -18.26 -12.92
C ALA A 133 -14.05 -18.39 -13.42
N THR A 134 -13.68 -17.67 -14.48
CA THR A 134 -12.31 -17.67 -15.02
C THR A 134 -11.34 -16.97 -14.07
N ILE A 135 -11.75 -15.86 -13.46
CA ILE A 135 -10.98 -15.16 -12.42
C ILE A 135 -10.74 -16.08 -11.23
N ALA A 136 -11.80 -16.72 -10.74
CA ALA A 136 -11.70 -17.71 -9.66
C ALA A 136 -10.79 -18.87 -10.05
N ASN A 137 -10.86 -19.37 -11.29
CA ASN A 137 -9.97 -20.42 -11.79
C ASN A 137 -8.51 -19.98 -11.87
N ILE A 138 -8.24 -18.74 -12.27
CA ILE A 138 -6.87 -18.18 -12.30
C ILE A 138 -6.34 -18.00 -10.89
N GLU A 139 -7.15 -17.50 -9.96
CA GLU A 139 -6.77 -17.37 -8.55
C GLU A 139 -6.51 -18.73 -7.92
N ASN A 140 -7.36 -19.71 -8.19
CA ASN A 140 -7.16 -21.09 -7.77
C ASN A 140 -5.91 -21.71 -8.39
N ALA A 141 -5.64 -21.46 -9.68
CA ALA A 141 -4.44 -21.94 -10.35
C ALA A 141 -3.17 -21.30 -9.75
N GLU A 142 -3.22 -20.02 -9.42
CA GLU A 142 -2.14 -19.33 -8.73
C GLU A 142 -1.94 -19.85 -7.32
N LEU A 143 -3.01 -20.07 -6.56
CA LEU A 143 -2.96 -20.64 -5.23
C LEU A 143 -2.34 -22.05 -5.25
N VAL A 144 -2.79 -22.92 -6.16
CA VAL A 144 -2.23 -24.26 -6.37
C VAL A 144 -0.75 -24.19 -6.74
N ARG A 145 -0.37 -23.25 -7.63
CA ARG A 145 1.03 -23.00 -7.98
C ARG A 145 1.85 -22.56 -6.77
N LEU A 146 1.36 -21.62 -5.96
CA LEU A 146 2.04 -21.14 -4.76
C LEU A 146 2.21 -22.26 -3.72
N VAL A 147 1.17 -23.04 -3.46
CA VAL A 147 1.21 -24.17 -2.51
C VAL A 147 2.22 -25.23 -2.97
N SER A 148 2.25 -25.58 -4.26
CA SER A 148 3.27 -26.51 -4.78
C SER A 148 4.70 -25.97 -4.67
N GLN A 149 4.89 -24.66 -4.91
CA GLN A 149 6.21 -24.01 -4.82
C GLN A 149 6.77 -23.90 -3.39
N VAL A 150 5.95 -24.13 -2.36
CA VAL A 150 6.43 -24.25 -0.97
C VAL A 150 7.48 -25.36 -0.83
N ASN A 151 7.42 -26.39 -1.69
CA ASN A 151 8.38 -27.49 -1.77
C ASN A 151 9.31 -27.40 -3.00
N ALA A 152 9.41 -26.25 -3.67
CA ALA A 152 10.32 -26.07 -4.81
C ALA A 152 11.78 -26.37 -4.43
N ALA A 153 12.64 -26.75 -5.39
CA ALA A 153 14.06 -27.03 -5.12
C ALA A 153 14.84 -25.76 -4.73
N GLY A 154 14.50 -24.61 -5.32
CA GLY A 154 15.15 -23.32 -5.07
C GLY A 154 14.69 -22.66 -3.77
N ALA A 155 15.64 -22.20 -2.94
CA ALA A 155 15.33 -21.54 -1.67
C ALA A 155 14.58 -20.22 -1.84
N ASP A 156 14.92 -19.42 -2.85
CA ASP A 156 14.27 -18.14 -3.11
C ASP A 156 12.83 -18.32 -3.63
N GLU A 157 12.61 -19.34 -4.46
CA GLU A 157 11.27 -19.70 -4.95
C GLU A 157 10.36 -20.10 -3.79
N ARG A 158 10.84 -20.98 -2.90
CA ARG A 158 10.12 -21.36 -1.67
C ARG A 158 9.79 -20.14 -0.81
N ARG A 159 10.78 -19.29 -0.52
CA ARG A 159 10.56 -18.09 0.32
C ARG A 159 9.55 -17.13 -0.29
N ARG A 160 9.63 -16.89 -1.61
CA ARG A 160 8.65 -16.03 -2.32
C ARG A 160 7.25 -16.63 -2.26
N ALA A 161 7.12 -17.94 -2.50
CA ALA A 161 5.84 -18.63 -2.46
C ALA A 161 5.21 -18.57 -1.06
N THR A 162 5.94 -18.95 -0.01
CA THR A 162 5.48 -18.88 1.38
C THR A 162 5.14 -17.45 1.79
N GLY A 163 5.96 -16.47 1.41
CA GLY A 163 5.70 -15.07 1.70
C GLY A 163 4.44 -14.52 1.03
N ARG A 164 4.13 -14.96 -0.20
CA ARG A 164 2.88 -14.60 -0.89
C ARG A 164 1.66 -15.29 -0.27
N LEU A 165 1.74 -16.58 0.04
CA LEU A 165 0.66 -17.29 0.74
C LEU A 165 0.32 -16.61 2.07
N GLN A 166 1.32 -16.19 2.84
CA GLN A 166 1.08 -15.51 4.11
C GLN A 166 0.44 -14.12 3.94
N ARG A 167 0.79 -13.37 2.90
CA ARG A 167 0.25 -12.01 2.71
C ARG A 167 -1.14 -12.00 2.09
N ASP A 168 -1.35 -12.86 1.11
CA ASP A 168 -2.49 -12.76 0.20
C ASP A 168 -3.58 -13.82 0.51
N PHE A 169 -3.26 -14.85 1.31
CA PHE A 169 -4.13 -16.02 1.53
C PHE A 169 -4.13 -16.52 2.98
N ASN A 170 -3.77 -15.70 3.98
CA ASN A 170 -3.78 -16.13 5.38
C ASN A 170 -5.19 -16.36 5.94
N ASP A 171 -6.22 -15.80 5.32
CA ASP A 171 -7.63 -15.93 5.66
C ASP A 171 -8.40 -16.88 4.73
N SER A 172 -7.69 -17.64 3.89
CA SER A 172 -8.30 -18.52 2.89
C SER A 172 -8.42 -19.97 3.37
N ALA A 173 -9.65 -20.45 3.55
CA ALA A 173 -9.96 -21.86 3.83
C ALA A 173 -9.41 -22.80 2.75
N GLU A 174 -9.50 -22.41 1.48
CA GLU A 174 -9.01 -23.19 0.35
C GLU A 174 -7.48 -23.35 0.40
N ALA A 175 -6.76 -22.29 0.76
CA ALA A 175 -5.30 -22.33 0.92
C ALA A 175 -4.89 -23.26 2.07
N ILE A 176 -5.62 -23.21 3.19
CA ILE A 176 -5.43 -24.14 4.32
C ILE A 176 -5.66 -25.58 3.87
N SER A 177 -6.76 -25.85 3.16
CA SER A 177 -7.09 -27.20 2.65
C SER A 177 -6.00 -27.75 1.72
N LEU A 178 -5.50 -26.94 0.79
CA LEU A 178 -4.42 -27.34 -0.13
C LEU A 178 -3.09 -27.59 0.61
N ALA A 179 -2.75 -26.75 1.60
CA ALA A 179 -1.55 -26.94 2.42
C ALA A 179 -1.65 -28.22 3.27
N LEU A 180 -2.81 -28.53 3.86
CA LEU A 180 -3.05 -29.76 4.61
C LEU A 180 -2.93 -31.01 3.73
N LYS A 181 -3.36 -30.96 2.46
CA LYS A 181 -3.18 -32.06 1.50
C LYS A 181 -1.71 -32.42 1.25
N LEU A 182 -0.78 -31.46 1.39
CA LEU A 182 0.65 -31.76 1.31
C LEU A 182 1.15 -32.54 2.54
N LEU A 183 0.45 -32.45 3.67
CA LEU A 183 0.76 -33.16 4.91
C LEU A 183 0.06 -34.53 5.01
N ASP A 184 -0.82 -34.88 4.08
CA ASP A 184 -1.42 -36.21 4.02
C ASP A 184 -0.34 -37.28 3.90
N ALA A 185 -0.60 -38.46 4.49
CA ALA A 185 0.35 -39.57 4.57
C ALA A 185 0.97 -39.97 3.21
N SER A 186 0.23 -39.82 2.11
CA SER A 186 0.67 -40.16 0.75
C SER A 186 1.56 -39.10 0.08
N GLN A 187 1.62 -37.88 0.63
CA GLN A 187 2.34 -36.74 0.05
C GLN A 187 3.48 -36.24 0.94
N VAL A 188 3.35 -36.37 2.25
CA VAL A 188 4.30 -35.78 3.20
C VAL A 188 5.72 -36.38 3.07
N ASP A 189 5.88 -37.60 2.57
CA ASP A 189 7.19 -38.20 2.22
C ASP A 189 7.88 -37.53 1.02
N LYS A 190 7.12 -36.83 0.18
CA LYS A 190 7.65 -36.10 -0.98
C LYS A 190 8.10 -34.68 -0.62
N LEU A 191 7.82 -34.23 0.61
CA LEU A 191 8.27 -32.94 1.09
C LEU A 191 9.74 -33.02 1.51
N SER A 192 10.53 -32.07 1.01
CA SER A 192 11.83 -31.78 1.58
C SER A 192 11.68 -31.27 3.03
N PRO A 193 12.71 -31.36 3.88
CA PRO A 193 12.66 -30.78 5.23
C PRO A 193 12.30 -29.29 5.23
N SER A 194 12.82 -28.53 4.25
CA SER A 194 12.46 -27.13 4.04
C SER A 194 11.01 -26.94 3.57
N GLY A 195 10.51 -27.81 2.70
CA GLY A 195 9.12 -27.78 2.27
C GLY A 195 8.17 -28.02 3.45
N LEU A 196 8.45 -29.03 4.27
CA LEU A 196 7.66 -29.36 5.45
C LEU A 196 7.56 -28.18 6.43
N ILE A 197 8.70 -27.58 6.81
CA ILE A 197 8.67 -26.43 7.72
C ILE A 197 7.94 -25.23 7.11
N ASN A 198 8.06 -25.00 5.80
CA ASN A 198 7.37 -23.88 5.15
C ASN A 198 5.84 -24.07 5.10
N VAL A 199 5.37 -25.32 4.91
CA VAL A 199 3.93 -25.63 4.99
C VAL A 199 3.41 -25.34 6.41
N LEU A 200 4.12 -25.83 7.44
CA LEU A 200 3.74 -25.59 8.84
C LEU A 200 3.85 -24.11 9.23
N TYR A 201 4.85 -23.40 8.70
CA TYR A 201 5.03 -21.97 8.89
C TYR A 201 3.83 -21.18 8.33
N PHE A 202 3.33 -21.53 7.15
CA PHE A 202 2.14 -20.93 6.58
C PHE A 202 0.91 -21.22 7.45
N LEU A 203 0.63 -22.51 7.74
CA LEU A 203 -0.55 -22.93 8.50
C LEU A 203 -0.62 -22.34 9.92
N SER A 204 0.52 -22.11 10.58
CA SER A 204 0.55 -21.54 11.93
C SER A 204 0.27 -20.03 11.97
N ARG A 205 0.26 -19.37 10.81
CA ARG A 205 0.08 -17.92 10.66
C ARG A 205 -1.22 -17.56 9.94
N THR A 206 -2.10 -18.52 9.70
CA THR A 206 -3.43 -18.26 9.14
C THR A 206 -4.37 -17.69 10.21
N ASP A 207 -5.37 -16.92 9.78
CA ASP A 207 -6.41 -16.43 10.67
C ASP A 207 -7.23 -17.61 11.21
N PRO A 208 -7.36 -17.78 12.54
CA PRO A 208 -8.20 -18.82 13.13
C PRO A 208 -9.65 -18.83 12.59
N ARG A 209 -10.19 -17.69 12.14
CA ARG A 209 -11.54 -17.58 11.55
C ARG A 209 -11.68 -18.22 10.17
N ALA A 210 -10.57 -18.44 9.46
CA ALA A 210 -10.57 -19.05 8.14
C ALA A 210 -10.68 -20.59 8.17
N TRP A 211 -10.51 -21.19 9.36
CA TRP A 211 -10.57 -22.63 9.54
C TRP A 211 -12.03 -23.08 9.69
N THR A 212 -12.55 -23.81 8.70
CA THR A 212 -13.89 -24.41 8.82
C THR A 212 -13.81 -25.75 9.56
N PRO A 213 -14.96 -26.33 9.98
CA PRO A 213 -14.99 -27.66 10.58
C PRO A 213 -14.30 -28.74 9.73
N THR A 214 -14.31 -28.59 8.40
CA THR A 214 -13.65 -29.49 7.46
C THR A 214 -12.12 -29.43 7.58
N GLU A 215 -11.52 -28.23 7.58
CA GLU A 215 -10.07 -28.07 7.72
C GLU A 215 -9.59 -28.48 9.11
N ILE A 216 -10.36 -28.20 10.16
CA ILE A 216 -10.06 -28.64 11.53
C ILE A 216 -10.00 -30.18 11.60
N ALA A 217 -11.01 -30.87 11.04
CA ALA A 217 -11.02 -32.33 10.98
C ALA A 217 -9.85 -32.87 10.15
N ALA A 218 -9.50 -32.23 9.03
CA ALA A 218 -8.36 -32.60 8.22
C ALA A 218 -7.03 -32.42 8.98
N ALA A 219 -6.84 -31.32 9.69
CA ALA A 219 -5.67 -31.08 10.52
C ALA A 219 -5.52 -32.14 11.62
N ASN A 220 -6.59 -32.42 12.36
CA ASN A 220 -6.58 -33.44 13.41
C ASN A 220 -6.22 -34.84 12.88
N ARG A 221 -6.50 -35.11 11.61
CA ARG A 221 -6.11 -36.36 10.93
C ARG A 221 -4.64 -36.38 10.52
N VAL A 222 -4.08 -35.28 10.00
CA VAL A 222 -2.72 -35.28 9.40
C VAL A 222 -1.61 -34.93 10.39
N LEU A 223 -1.85 -34.01 11.33
CA LEU A 223 -0.81 -33.50 12.24
C LEU A 223 -0.16 -34.58 13.13
N PRO A 224 -0.89 -35.60 13.65
CA PRO A 224 -0.25 -36.69 14.38
C PRO A 224 0.79 -37.45 13.55
N GLY A 225 0.52 -37.65 12.25
CA GLY A 225 1.46 -38.29 11.33
C GLY A 225 2.70 -37.42 11.08
N VAL A 226 2.53 -36.10 11.00
CA VAL A 226 3.65 -35.15 10.92
C VAL A 226 4.48 -35.18 12.21
N ARG A 227 3.83 -35.27 13.38
CA ARG A 227 4.49 -35.33 14.68
C ARG A 227 5.37 -36.57 14.83
N ALA A 228 4.85 -37.73 14.43
CA ALA A 228 5.54 -39.01 14.51
C ALA A 228 6.86 -39.07 13.73
N ARG A 229 7.04 -38.17 12.75
CA ARG A 229 8.28 -38.08 11.96
C ARG A 229 9.47 -37.54 12.75
N ASN A 230 9.27 -36.98 13.95
CA ASN A 230 10.33 -36.46 14.80
C ASN A 230 11.31 -35.53 14.05
N ALA A 231 10.75 -34.62 13.23
CA ALA A 231 11.53 -33.60 12.53
C ALA A 231 12.28 -32.69 13.52
N GLY A 232 13.27 -31.93 13.02
CA GLY A 232 14.12 -31.08 13.85
C GLY A 232 13.37 -30.05 14.71
N PRO A 233 14.04 -29.43 15.71
CA PRO A 233 13.38 -28.60 16.73
C PRO A 233 12.54 -27.45 16.15
N GLN A 234 13.00 -26.83 15.07
CA GLN A 234 12.26 -25.74 14.40
C GLN A 234 10.94 -26.22 13.79
N THR A 235 10.94 -27.39 13.14
CA THR A 235 9.73 -27.99 12.57
C THR A 235 8.74 -28.38 13.66
N GLN A 236 9.22 -28.92 14.78
CA GLN A 236 8.36 -29.25 15.93
C GLN A 236 7.75 -28.00 16.59
N ALA A 237 8.53 -26.92 16.68
CA ALA A 237 8.03 -25.65 17.18
C ALA A 237 6.92 -25.09 16.28
N GLU A 238 7.11 -25.11 14.96
CA GLU A 238 6.07 -24.67 14.02
C GLU A 238 4.85 -25.61 14.03
N LEU A 239 5.04 -26.93 14.15
CA LEU A 239 3.94 -27.88 14.33
C LEU A 239 3.10 -27.56 15.57
N GLY A 240 3.74 -27.28 16.72
CA GLY A 240 3.03 -26.88 17.93
C GLY A 240 2.20 -25.60 17.74
N ARG A 241 2.73 -24.63 17.00
CA ARG A 241 1.98 -23.41 16.65
C ARG A 241 0.76 -23.70 15.78
N VAL A 242 0.87 -24.61 14.80
CA VAL A 242 -0.27 -25.03 13.99
C VAL A 242 -1.36 -25.64 14.89
N GLU A 243 -0.99 -26.51 15.82
CA GLU A 243 -1.95 -27.12 16.75
C GLU A 243 -2.64 -26.07 17.62
N ASP A 244 -1.93 -25.04 18.05
CA ASP A 244 -2.52 -23.94 18.81
C ASP A 244 -3.47 -23.09 17.96
N THR A 245 -3.13 -22.82 16.70
CA THR A 245 -4.04 -22.18 15.73
C THR A 245 -5.31 -23.00 15.52
N VAL A 246 -5.21 -24.32 15.35
CA VAL A 246 -6.37 -25.23 15.19
C VAL A 246 -7.24 -25.24 16.45
N LYS A 247 -6.64 -25.25 17.65
CA LYS A 247 -7.39 -25.14 18.91
C LYS A 247 -8.11 -23.80 19.03
N ALA A 248 -7.47 -22.71 18.60
CA ALA A 248 -8.07 -21.38 18.62
C ALA A 248 -9.25 -21.29 17.65
N ALA A 249 -9.14 -21.89 16.46
CA ALA A 249 -10.20 -21.99 15.48
C ALA A 249 -11.42 -22.78 16.01
N GLY A 250 -11.19 -23.92 16.67
CA GLY A 250 -12.27 -24.75 17.21
C GLY A 250 -13.02 -24.20 18.44
N ARG A 251 -12.64 -23.02 18.94
CA ARG A 251 -13.31 -22.32 20.06
C ARG A 251 -14.27 -21.22 19.60
N GLN A 252 -14.30 -20.96 18.30
CA GLN A 252 -15.20 -19.98 17.67
C GLN A 252 -16.57 -20.61 17.43
#